data_AF-A0A316C561-F1
#
_entry.id   AF-A0A316C561-F1
#
_cell.length_a   1.000
_cell.length_b   1.000
_cell.length_c   1.000
_cell.angle_alpha   90.00
_cell.angle_beta   90.00
_cell.angle_gamma   90.00
#
_symmetry.space_group_name_H-M   'P 1'
#
loop_
_entity.id
_entity.type
_entity.pdbx_description
1 polymer ?
#
loop_
_entity_poly.entity_id
_entity_poly.type
_entity_poly.pdbx_seq_one_letter_code
_entity_poly.pdbx_strand_id
1 'polypeptide(L)'
;MNQAQRRHLRWLLFGQQDGRCFYCRKPMALSFAAKDHIWDNAATLEHLHRKAEGGKGGGNLVLACRECNQRRDERPWPDYRMARLDGRTA
;
A
#
# COMPACT_ATOMS: atom_id res chain seq x y z
N MET A 1 15.84 -1.87 -5.73
CA MET A 1 15.52 -2.80 -4.62
C MET A 1 15.31 -4.18 -5.21
N ASN A 2 16.07 -5.17 -4.76
CA ASN A 2 15.94 -6.56 -5.23
C ASN A 2 14.71 -7.26 -4.62
N GLN A 3 14.41 -8.50 -5.04
CA GLN A 3 13.21 -9.23 -4.60
C GLN A 3 13.24 -9.54 -3.09
N ALA A 4 14.39 -9.94 -2.53
CA ALA A 4 14.54 -10.25 -1.11
C ALA A 4 14.31 -9.00 -0.23
N GLN A 5 14.90 -7.86 -0.61
CA GLN A 5 14.69 -6.56 0.03
C GLN A 5 13.22 -6.15 -0.02
N ARG A 6 12.53 -6.34 -1.17
CA ARG A 6 11.08 -6.09 -1.28
C ARG A 6 10.26 -6.95 -0.33
N ARG A 7 10.59 -8.24 -0.19
CA ARG A 7 9.89 -9.16 0.72
C ARG A 7 10.10 -8.76 2.17
N HIS A 8 11.34 -8.48 2.56
CA HIS A 8 11.68 -8.02 3.90
C HIS A 8 10.97 -6.71 4.26
N LEU A 9 10.97 -5.72 3.36
CA LEU A 9 10.27 -4.46 3.57
C LEU A 9 8.75 -4.65 3.72
N ARG A 10 8.13 -5.50 2.88
CA ARG A 10 6.69 -5.82 3.02
C ARG A 10 6.41 -6.44 4.38
N TRP A 11 7.25 -7.35 4.87
CA TRP A 11 7.06 -7.97 6.18
C TRP A 11 7.18 -6.94 7.32
N LEU A 12 8.20 -6.08 7.29
CA LEU A 12 8.38 -5.01 8.29
C LEU A 12 7.18 -4.05 8.34
N LEU A 13 6.78 -3.52 7.18
CA LEU A 13 5.64 -2.59 7.09
C LEU A 13 4.32 -3.26 7.48
N PHE A 14 4.17 -4.56 7.22
CA PHE A 14 2.97 -5.29 7.64
C PHE A 14 2.85 -5.32 9.16
N GLY A 15 3.96 -5.57 9.88
CA GLY A 15 3.99 -5.47 11.33
C GLY A 15 3.72 -4.04 11.82
N GLN A 16 4.40 -3.04 11.26
CA GLN A 16 4.24 -1.63 11.64
C GLN A 16 2.82 -1.06 11.39
N GLN A 17 2.07 -1.65 10.46
CA GLN A 17 0.72 -1.21 10.10
C GLN A 17 -0.39 -2.09 10.69
N ASP A 18 -0.07 -2.99 11.62
CA ASP A 18 -1.01 -3.96 12.22
C ASP A 18 -1.69 -4.85 11.16
N GLY A 19 -1.01 -5.14 10.06
CA GLY A 19 -1.57 -5.88 8.93
C GLY A 19 -2.71 -5.16 8.19
N ARG A 20 -2.87 -3.84 8.39
CA ARG A 20 -3.97 -3.05 7.82
C ARG A 20 -3.51 -2.11 6.73
N CYS A 21 -4.38 -1.93 5.73
CA CYS A 21 -4.16 -1.00 4.64
C CYS A 21 -3.95 0.43 5.15
N PHE A 22 -2.93 1.13 4.64
CA PHE A 22 -2.67 2.52 4.99
C PHE A 22 -3.86 3.44 4.73
N TYR A 23 -4.58 3.22 3.62
CA TYR A 23 -5.71 4.05 3.22
C TYR A 23 -7.02 3.68 3.93
N CYS A 24 -7.52 2.46 3.74
CA CYS A 24 -8.86 2.07 4.22
C CYS A 24 -8.88 1.34 5.57
N ARG A 25 -7.72 1.07 6.18
CA ARG A 25 -7.56 0.34 7.46
C ARG A 25 -8.17 -1.07 7.52
N LYS A 26 -8.69 -1.60 6.40
CA LYS A 26 -9.13 -3.00 6.28
C LYS A 26 -7.93 -3.96 6.38
N PRO A 27 -8.12 -5.18 6.91
CA PRO A 27 -7.08 -6.20 6.95
C PRO A 27 -6.55 -6.54 5.56
N MET A 28 -5.24 -6.80 5.45
CA MET A 28 -4.58 -7.21 4.22
C MET A 28 -4.06 -8.64 4.31
N ALA A 29 -3.95 -9.29 3.16
CA ALA A 29 -3.27 -10.58 3.03
C ALA A 29 -1.80 -10.36 2.65
N LEU A 30 -0.86 -10.77 3.52
CA LEU A 30 0.56 -10.83 3.18
C LEU A 30 0.89 -12.22 2.62
N SER A 31 1.06 -12.30 1.29
CA SER A 31 1.57 -13.49 0.60
C SER A 31 2.72 -13.13 -0.33
N PHE A 32 3.69 -14.05 -0.41
CA PHE A 32 4.82 -13.96 -1.34
C PHE A 32 4.64 -14.83 -2.59
N ALA A 33 3.54 -15.59 -2.68
CA ALA A 33 3.18 -16.33 -3.88
C ALA A 33 2.52 -15.38 -4.91
N ALA A 34 2.95 -15.47 -6.17
CA ALA A 34 2.50 -14.56 -7.22
C ALA A 34 0.99 -14.64 -7.48
N LYS A 35 0.41 -15.85 -7.41
CA LYS A 35 -1.02 -16.09 -7.61
C LYS A 35 -1.92 -15.34 -6.63
N ASP A 36 -1.43 -15.03 -5.43
CA ASP A 36 -2.22 -14.36 -4.39
C ASP A 36 -2.19 -12.83 -4.56
N HIS A 37 -1.32 -12.29 -5.43
CA HIS A 37 -1.21 -10.85 -5.66
C HIS A 37 -2.37 -10.28 -6.49
N ILE A 38 -3.29 -11.14 -6.95
CA ILE A 38 -4.52 -10.74 -7.65
C ILE A 38 -5.63 -10.34 -6.67
N TRP A 39 -5.55 -10.69 -5.39
CA TRP A 39 -6.62 -10.39 -4.44
C TRP A 39 -6.67 -8.91 -4.11
N ASP A 40 -7.89 -8.37 -3.95
CA ASP A 40 -8.10 -6.96 -3.65
C ASP A 40 -7.49 -6.53 -2.31
N ASN A 41 -7.46 -7.45 -1.34
CA ASN A 41 -6.84 -7.24 -0.03
C ASN A 41 -5.33 -7.59 0.00
N ALA A 42 -4.71 -7.96 -1.13
CA ALA A 42 -3.29 -8.28 -1.15
C ALA A 42 -2.44 -7.06 -0.70
N ALA A 43 -1.52 -7.27 0.23
CA ALA A 43 -0.64 -6.23 0.76
C ALA A 43 0.41 -5.81 -0.28
N THR A 44 0.27 -4.65 -0.91
CA THR A 44 1.18 -4.14 -1.95
C THR A 44 2.01 -2.95 -1.45
N LEU A 45 3.24 -2.80 -1.95
CA LEU A 45 4.05 -1.61 -1.67
C LEU A 45 3.52 -0.43 -2.49
N GLU A 46 3.32 0.70 -1.83
CA GLU A 46 2.85 1.93 -2.45
C GLU A 46 3.75 3.12 -2.05
N HIS A 47 3.98 4.05 -2.99
CA HIS A 47 4.73 5.28 -2.75
C HIS A 47 3.78 6.42 -2.40
N LEU A 48 3.96 7.05 -1.22
CA LEU A 48 3.13 8.18 -0.80
C LEU A 48 3.34 9.40 -1.72
N HIS A 49 4.59 9.80 -1.88
CA HIS A 49 5.05 10.72 -2.93
C HIS A 49 5.35 9.92 -4.19
N ARG A 50 4.69 10.21 -5.31
CA ARG A 50 4.82 9.40 -6.53
C ARG A 50 6.28 9.41 -6.99
N LYS A 51 6.76 8.25 -7.45
CA LYS A 51 8.12 8.15 -7.99
C LYS A 51 8.32 9.08 -9.20
N ALA A 52 7.28 9.28 -10.00
CA ALA A 52 7.27 10.21 -11.13
C ALA A 52 7.48 11.68 -10.69
N GLU A 53 7.07 12.03 -9.47
CA GLU A 53 7.20 13.37 -8.88
C GLU A 53 8.47 13.50 -8.02
N GLY A 54 9.41 12.56 -8.13
CA GLY A 54 10.68 12.56 -7.39
C GLY A 54 10.64 11.82 -6.06
N GLY A 55 9.54 11.14 -5.71
CA GLY A 55 9.43 10.34 -4.49
C GLY A 55 10.41 9.17 -4.44
N LYS A 56 11.32 9.21 -3.46
CA LYS A 56 12.36 8.19 -3.22
C LYS A 56 12.47 7.86 -1.73
N GLY A 57 13.07 6.71 -1.43
CA GLY A 57 13.44 6.32 -0.06
C GLY A 57 12.41 5.44 0.65
N GLY A 58 12.86 4.76 1.71
CA GLY A 58 12.05 3.82 2.49
C GLY A 58 10.94 4.49 3.31
N GLY A 59 11.17 5.71 3.80
CA GLY A 59 10.15 6.50 4.51
C GLY A 59 8.98 6.98 3.63
N ASN A 60 9.11 6.82 2.31
CA ASN A 60 8.07 7.13 1.33
C ASN A 60 7.23 5.90 0.96
N LEU A 61 7.47 4.74 1.57
CA LEU A 61 6.79 3.49 1.26
C LEU A 61 5.87 3.05 2.39
N VAL A 62 4.66 2.65 2.00
CA VAL A 62 3.67 2.04 2.89
C VAL A 62 3.11 0.78 2.26
N LEU A 63 2.38 -0.01 3.04
CA LEU A 63 1.49 -1.04 2.50
C LEU A 63 0.08 -0.50 2.27
N ALA A 64 -0.41 -0.72 1.06
CA ALA A 64 -1.80 -0.54 0.70
C ALA A 64 -2.37 -1.86 0.16
N CYS A 65 -3.67 -2.10 0.39
CA CYS A 65 -4.33 -3.18 -0.30
C CYS A 65 -4.33 -2.91 -1.82
N ARG A 66 -4.31 -3.96 -2.64
CA ARG A 66 -4.29 -3.86 -4.10
C ARG A 66 -5.37 -2.93 -4.63
N GLU A 67 -6.60 -3.06 -4.13
CA GLU A 67 -7.73 -2.21 -4.53
C GLU A 67 -7.43 -0.72 -4.33
N CYS A 68 -6.96 -0.32 -3.14
CA CYS A 68 -6.67 1.10 -2.86
C CYS A 68 -5.45 1.59 -3.64
N ASN A 69 -4.44 0.74 -3.79
CA ASN A 69 -3.24 1.09 -4.55
C ASN A 69 -3.56 1.36 -6.02
N GLN A 70 -4.43 0.54 -6.63
CA GLN A 70 -4.86 0.72 -8.01
C GLN A 70 -5.78 1.93 -8.21
N ARG A 71 -6.63 2.25 -7.22
CA ARG A 71 -7.63 3.32 -7.32
C ARG A 71 -7.14 4.71 -6.92
N ARG A 72 -6.00 4.83 -6.23
CA ARG A 72 -5.50 6.14 -5.77
C ARG A 72 -5.25 7.10 -6.95
N ASP A 73 -4.75 6.54 -8.06
CA ASP A 73 -4.39 7.29 -9.26
C ASP A 73 -3.50 8.50 -8.94
N GLU A 74 -3.84 9.69 -9.42
CA GLU A 74 -3.06 10.92 -9.21
C GLU A 74 -3.41 11.65 -7.91
N ARG A 75 -4.36 11.15 -7.13
CA ARG A 75 -4.82 11.85 -5.93
C ARG A 75 -3.72 11.93 -4.87
N PRO A 76 -3.50 13.10 -4.25
CA PRO A 76 -2.60 13.21 -3.11
C PRO A 76 -2.96 12.21 -2.01
N TRP A 77 -1.95 11.55 -1.45
CA TRP A 77 -2.17 10.48 -0.47
C TRP A 77 -2.99 10.93 0.76
N PRO A 78 -2.88 12.17 1.29
CA PRO A 78 -3.68 12.59 2.44
C PRO A 78 -5.17 12.62 2.07
N ASP A 79 -5.51 13.22 0.94
CA ASP A 79 -6.90 13.38 0.49
C ASP A 79 -7.54 12.02 0.18
N TYR A 80 -6.79 11.13 -0.46
CA TYR A 80 -7.27 9.78 -0.75
C TYR A 80 -7.49 8.97 0.53
N ARG A 81 -6.57 9.08 1.49
CA ARG A 81 -6.70 8.41 2.79
C ARG A 81 -7.94 8.89 3.53
N MET A 82 -8.14 10.20 3.63
CA MET A 82 -9.32 10.77 4.29
C MET A 82 -10.62 10.27 3.64
N ALA A 83 -10.71 10.29 2.30
CA ALA A 83 -11.88 9.78 1.59
C ALA A 83 -12.17 8.29 1.90
N ARG A 84 -11.14 7.45 1.97
CA ARG A 84 -11.31 6.02 2.29
C ARG A 84 -11.69 5.75 3.74
N LEU A 85 -11.28 6.60 4.67
CA LEU A 85 -11.66 6.51 6.08
C LEU A 85 -13.08 6.98 6.34
N ASP A 86 -13.51 8.05 5.67
CA ASP A 86 -14.85 8.64 5.83
C ASP A 86 -15.98 7.79 5.23
N GLY A 87 -15.66 6.66 4.59
CA GLY A 87 -16.65 5.82 3.89
C GLY A 87 -17.28 6.50 2.67
N ARG A 88 -16.83 7.71 2.31
CA ARG A 88 -17.18 8.37 1.05
C ARG A 88 -16.50 7.59 -0.05
N THR A 89 -17.23 6.65 -0.64
CA THR A 89 -16.81 5.91 -1.82
C THR A 89 -16.26 6.88 -2.85
N ALA A 90 -14.95 6.77 -3.11
CA ALA A 90 -14.34 7.18 -4.36
C ALA A 90 -14.91 6.30 -5.48
#